data_AF-A0A6P6JNU5-F1
#
_entry.id   AF-A0A6P6JNU5-F1
#
_cell.length_a   1.000
_cell.length_b   1.000
_cell.length_c   1.000
_cell.angle_alpha   90.00
_cell.angle_beta   90.00
_cell.angle_gamma   90.00
#
_symmetry.space_group_name_H-M   'P 1'
#
loop_
_entity.id
_entity.type
_entity.pdbx_description
1 polymer ?
#
loop_
_entity_poly.entity_id
_entity_poly.type
_entity_poly.pdbx_seq_one_letter_code
_entity_poly.pdbx_strand_id
1 'polypeptide(L)'
;MWCVPHPYKEGHTLVLLDTEGLGDVKKGDEKHDTWIFCLAVLLSSTLVYNSLGVIDNMALEKLHYVTELTENIRVKAEESQDEDKTADFMRVFPSFVWAVRDFTLELILGNEPITSDEYLESALKLKSGCSPQTEQYNLPRRCLRHFFAVRKCFVFPRPASTQNMRRMEQLTEEELDSEFLDQANTFCHYIFDSADPKTVSGGRIITGTALGNLAEVYVEAIRSGKVPCLENAVVSLAKIQNVSAVEEALQLYMTEMFGMTQLPMHPE
;
A
#
# COMPACT_ATOMS: atom_id res chain seq x y z
N MET A 1 0.86 10.37 8.40
CA MET A 1 0.25 10.56 7.07
C MET A 1 0.43 12.00 6.63
N TRP A 2 0.62 12.24 5.33
CA TRP A 2 0.65 13.57 4.75
C TRP A 2 -0.29 13.62 3.53
N CYS A 3 -1.29 14.52 3.57
CA CYS A 3 -2.27 14.68 2.51
C CYS A 3 -1.95 15.94 1.71
N VAL A 4 -1.77 15.80 0.40
CA VAL A 4 -1.47 16.91 -0.52
C VAL A 4 -2.32 16.80 -1.79
N PRO A 5 -2.60 17.91 -2.50
CA PRO A 5 -3.24 17.85 -3.81
C PRO A 5 -2.43 16.95 -4.76
N HIS A 6 -3.12 16.09 -5.51
CA HIS A 6 -2.41 15.23 -6.47
C HIS A 6 -1.86 16.08 -7.63
N PRO A 7 -0.55 16.00 -7.95
CA PRO A 7 0.06 16.92 -8.90
C PRO A 7 -0.48 16.79 -10.31
N TYR A 8 -0.92 15.59 -10.74
CA TYR A 8 -1.40 15.33 -12.11
C TYR A 8 -2.90 15.06 -12.25
N LYS A 9 -3.64 14.90 -11.13
CA LYS A 9 -5.03 14.43 -11.14
C LYS A 9 -5.87 15.45 -10.41
N GLU A 10 -6.52 16.34 -11.17
CA GLU A 10 -7.38 17.37 -10.59
C GLU A 10 -8.51 16.73 -9.76
N GLY A 11 -8.88 17.38 -8.66
CA GLY A 11 -9.90 16.87 -7.73
C GLY A 11 -9.48 15.65 -6.89
N HIS A 12 -8.24 15.15 -7.03
CA HIS A 12 -7.72 14.04 -6.24
C HIS A 12 -6.72 14.50 -5.17
N THR A 13 -6.62 13.72 -4.09
CA THR A 13 -5.64 13.92 -3.02
C THR A 13 -4.64 12.77 -3.02
N LEU A 14 -3.35 13.10 -3.03
CA LEU A 14 -2.28 12.15 -2.78
C LEU A 14 -2.07 12.03 -1.27
N VAL A 15 -2.24 10.81 -0.75
CA VAL A 15 -2.03 10.51 0.67
C VAL A 15 -0.74 9.71 0.80
N LEU A 16 0.27 10.31 1.42
CA LEU A 16 1.55 9.68 1.71
C LEU A 16 1.49 9.05 3.11
N LEU A 17 1.62 7.72 3.15
CA LEU A 17 1.66 6.93 4.38
C LEU A 17 3.10 6.46 4.61
N ASP A 18 3.82 7.17 5.49
CA ASP A 18 5.12 6.73 5.98
C ASP A 18 4.93 5.82 7.19
N THR A 19 5.64 4.69 7.21
CA THR A 19 5.51 3.66 8.24
C THR A 19 6.76 3.58 9.09
N GLU A 20 6.64 2.99 10.27
CA GLU A 20 7.80 2.61 11.03
C GLU A 20 8.69 1.61 10.26
N GLY A 21 10.00 1.66 10.50
CA GLY A 21 10.96 0.71 9.92
C GLY A 21 10.81 -0.68 10.52
N LEU A 22 10.63 -1.67 9.65
CA LEU A 22 10.47 -3.08 10.03
C LEU A 22 11.79 -3.67 10.57
N GLY A 23 11.70 -4.52 11.60
CA GLY A 23 12.83 -5.23 12.18
C GLY A 23 13.66 -4.40 13.18
N ASP A 24 13.05 -3.43 13.86
CA ASP A 24 13.74 -2.69 14.93
C ASP A 24 14.00 -3.60 16.15
N VAL A 25 15.28 -3.94 16.34
CA VAL A 25 15.80 -4.80 17.42
C VAL A 25 15.40 -4.29 18.81
N LYS A 26 15.16 -2.98 18.98
CA LYS A 26 14.78 -2.42 20.28
C LYS A 26 13.31 -2.61 20.62
N LYS A 27 12.47 -2.93 19.63
CA LYS A 27 11.01 -2.99 19.79
C LYS A 27 10.47 -4.41 19.90
N GLY A 28 11.21 -5.42 19.46
CA GLY A 28 11.08 -6.82 19.88
C GLY A 28 9.73 -7.51 19.62
N ASP A 29 8.79 -6.87 18.92
CA ASP A 29 7.46 -7.41 18.63
C ASP A 29 7.28 -7.59 17.11
N GLU A 30 7.69 -8.77 16.61
CA GLU A 30 7.51 -9.17 15.20
C GLU A 30 6.04 -9.09 14.75
N LYS A 31 5.08 -9.21 15.69
CA LYS A 31 3.65 -9.06 15.36
C LYS A 31 3.29 -7.62 15.06
N HIS A 32 3.92 -6.64 15.72
CA HIS A 32 3.66 -5.24 15.46
C HIS A 32 4.06 -4.86 14.03
N ASP A 33 5.25 -5.29 13.60
CA ASP A 33 5.76 -5.08 12.23
C ASP A 33 4.85 -5.71 11.19
N THR A 34 4.36 -6.92 11.47
CA THR A 34 3.38 -7.61 10.63
C THR A 34 2.10 -6.81 10.49
N TRP A 35 1.59 -6.23 11.58
CA TRP A 35 0.38 -5.40 11.54
C TRP A 35 0.58 -4.08 10.81
N ILE A 36 1.73 -3.42 10.99
CA ILE A 36 2.09 -2.22 10.22
C ILE A 36 2.07 -2.55 8.73
N PHE A 37 2.70 -3.66 8.34
CA PHE A 37 2.75 -4.10 6.96
C PHE A 37 1.35 -4.42 6.41
N CYS A 38 0.52 -5.14 7.16
CA CYS A 38 -0.87 -5.42 6.77
C CYS A 38 -1.68 -4.14 6.59
N LEU A 39 -1.58 -3.18 7.50
CA LEU A 39 -2.28 -1.90 7.40
C LEU A 39 -1.81 -1.08 6.19
N ALA A 40 -0.50 -1.08 5.90
CA ALA A 40 0.05 -0.43 4.72
C ALA A 40 -0.53 -1.03 3.43
N VAL A 41 -0.64 -2.37 3.34
CA VAL A 41 -1.28 -3.06 2.20
C VAL A 41 -2.76 -2.68 2.09
N LEU A 42 -3.51 -2.72 3.20
CA LEU A 42 -4.95 -2.50 3.21
C LEU A 42 -5.33 -1.06 2.84
N LEU A 43 -4.57 -0.07 3.31
CA LEU A 43 -4.89 1.35 3.17
C LEU A 43 -4.31 1.99 1.90
N SER A 44 -3.25 1.43 1.32
CA SER A 44 -2.63 2.00 0.12
C SER A 44 -3.28 1.51 -1.19
N SER A 45 -3.19 2.32 -2.24
CA SER A 45 -3.40 1.87 -3.64
C SER A 45 -2.08 1.46 -4.30
N THR A 46 -0.96 1.94 -3.79
CA THR A 46 0.40 1.58 -4.19
C THR A 46 1.25 1.38 -2.95
N LEU A 47 1.79 0.18 -2.76
CA LEU A 47 2.72 -0.15 -1.68
C LEU A 47 4.16 0.00 -2.21
N VAL A 48 4.92 0.91 -1.63
CA VAL A 48 6.35 1.07 -1.92
C VAL A 48 7.15 0.34 -0.84
N TYR A 49 7.81 -0.76 -1.21
CA TYR A 49 8.74 -1.46 -0.34
C TYR A 49 10.16 -0.98 -0.59
N ASN A 50 10.79 -0.41 0.44
CA ASN A 50 12.12 0.19 0.35
C ASN A 50 13.17 -0.68 1.05
N SER A 51 14.23 -1.07 0.33
CA SER A 51 15.35 -1.85 0.87
C SER A 51 16.70 -1.30 0.44
N LEU A 52 17.76 -1.58 1.19
CA LEU A 52 19.14 -1.24 0.82
C LEU A 52 19.83 -2.38 0.07
N GLY A 53 20.67 -2.05 -0.90
CA GLY A 53 21.57 -2.98 -1.57
C GLY A 53 20.94 -3.67 -2.77
N VAL A 54 20.73 -4.97 -2.69
CA VAL A 54 20.29 -5.83 -3.82
C VAL A 54 19.14 -6.72 -3.40
N ILE A 55 18.37 -7.24 -4.36
CA ILE A 55 17.33 -8.24 -4.12
C ILE A 55 17.97 -9.63 -4.11
N ASP A 56 18.54 -9.99 -2.96
CA ASP A 56 19.04 -11.34 -2.71
C ASP A 56 18.01 -12.20 -1.95
N ASN A 57 18.39 -13.43 -1.58
CA ASN A 57 17.52 -14.29 -0.79
C ASN A 57 17.22 -13.72 0.59
N MET A 58 18.18 -13.03 1.22
CA MET A 58 17.99 -12.44 2.54
C MET A 58 16.97 -11.29 2.47
N ALA A 59 16.99 -10.49 1.41
CA ALA A 59 16.00 -9.43 1.18
C ALA A 59 14.58 -10.00 1.04
N LEU A 60 14.44 -11.13 0.32
CA LEU A 60 13.15 -11.82 0.17
C LEU A 60 12.71 -12.56 1.44
N GLU A 61 13.64 -13.10 2.22
CA GLU A 61 13.35 -13.69 3.54
C GLU A 61 12.92 -12.61 4.54
N LYS A 62 13.54 -11.43 4.52
CA LYS A 62 13.08 -10.27 5.32
C LYS A 62 11.66 -9.86 4.94
N LEU A 63 11.23 -10.14 3.71
CA LEU A 63 9.86 -9.94 3.24
C LEU A 63 8.88 -11.05 3.67
N HIS A 64 9.24 -11.88 4.65
CA HIS A 64 8.34 -12.91 5.22
C HIS A 64 6.95 -12.38 5.62
N TYR A 65 6.82 -11.10 5.97
CA TYR A 65 5.53 -10.46 6.22
C TYR A 65 4.52 -10.65 5.08
N VAL A 66 4.99 -10.75 3.83
CA VAL A 66 4.13 -11.04 2.67
C VAL A 66 3.54 -12.44 2.75
N THR A 67 4.29 -13.42 3.27
CA THR A 67 3.79 -14.79 3.48
C THR A 67 2.73 -14.86 4.57
N GLU A 68 2.78 -13.95 5.54
CA GLU A 68 1.82 -13.87 6.62
C GLU A 68 0.53 -13.11 6.26
N LEU A 69 0.47 -12.43 5.11
CA LEU A 69 -0.72 -11.69 4.69
C LEU A 69 -1.96 -12.58 4.58
N THR A 70 -1.81 -13.84 4.16
CA THR A 70 -2.95 -14.79 4.10
C THR A 70 -3.51 -15.14 5.46
N GLU A 71 -2.68 -15.13 6.51
CA GLU A 71 -3.11 -15.42 7.88
C GLU A 71 -3.68 -14.16 8.55
N ASN A 72 -3.17 -12.99 8.15
CA ASN A 72 -3.46 -11.70 8.77
C ASN A 72 -4.45 -10.81 7.99
N ILE A 73 -4.89 -11.22 6.79
CA ILE A 73 -5.89 -10.51 5.99
C ILE A 73 -6.90 -11.50 5.40
N ARG A 74 -8.19 -11.22 5.63
CA ARG A 74 -9.31 -11.93 4.98
C ARG A 74 -9.95 -11.06 3.91
N VAL A 75 -10.15 -11.59 2.71
CA VAL A 75 -10.89 -10.85 1.66
C VAL A 75 -12.40 -11.01 1.81
N LYS A 76 -12.85 -12.24 2.09
CA LYS A 76 -14.27 -12.60 2.29
C LYS A 76 -14.58 -12.90 3.74
N ALA A 77 -15.80 -12.59 4.18
CA ALA A 77 -16.29 -12.85 5.52
C ALA A 77 -16.60 -14.34 5.76
N GLU A 78 -17.08 -15.05 4.73
CA GLU A 78 -17.37 -16.48 4.74
C GLU A 78 -16.31 -17.26 3.93
N GLU A 79 -15.85 -18.40 4.48
CA GLU A 79 -14.90 -19.27 3.79
C GLU A 79 -15.64 -20.37 3.02
N SER A 80 -15.87 -20.17 1.72
CA SER A 80 -16.23 -21.26 0.82
C SER A 80 -14.98 -22.09 0.51
N GLN A 81 -15.04 -23.41 0.74
CA GLN A 81 -13.89 -24.32 0.60
C GLN A 81 -13.40 -24.52 -0.85
N ASP A 82 -14.14 -24.04 -1.85
CA ASP A 82 -13.93 -24.34 -3.27
C ASP A 82 -13.55 -23.12 -4.15
N GLU A 83 -13.37 -21.92 -3.59
CA GLU A 83 -13.05 -20.74 -4.41
C GLU A 83 -11.55 -20.40 -4.42
N ASP A 84 -11.03 -20.18 -5.63
CA ASP A 84 -9.68 -19.70 -5.88
C ASP A 84 -9.53 -18.26 -5.35
N LYS A 85 -9.11 -18.14 -4.08
CA LYS A 85 -8.89 -16.86 -3.37
C LYS A 85 -7.93 -15.92 -4.11
N THR A 86 -7.15 -16.44 -5.06
CA THR A 86 -6.16 -15.71 -5.87
C THR A 86 -6.76 -14.50 -6.59
N ALA A 87 -7.91 -14.68 -7.25
CA ALA A 87 -8.53 -13.61 -8.03
C ALA A 87 -9.04 -12.45 -7.14
N ASP A 88 -9.50 -12.78 -5.93
CA ASP A 88 -10.00 -11.80 -4.97
C ASP A 88 -8.85 -10.97 -4.37
N PHE A 89 -7.70 -11.59 -4.08
CA PHE A 89 -6.52 -10.86 -3.62
C PHE A 89 -5.98 -9.90 -4.68
N MET A 90 -5.77 -10.39 -5.91
CA MET A 90 -5.21 -9.59 -7.01
C MET A 90 -6.05 -8.35 -7.36
N ARG A 91 -7.37 -8.39 -7.13
CA ARG A 91 -8.26 -7.27 -7.43
C ARG A 91 -8.20 -6.14 -6.40
N VAL A 92 -7.86 -6.45 -5.15
CA VAL A 92 -8.02 -5.52 -4.03
C VAL A 92 -6.70 -5.07 -3.42
N PHE A 93 -5.63 -5.83 -3.68
CA PHE A 93 -4.28 -5.48 -3.23
C PHE A 93 -3.69 -4.35 -4.08
N PRO A 94 -2.84 -3.50 -3.48
CA PRO A 94 -2.24 -2.37 -4.16
C PRO A 94 -1.28 -2.82 -5.28
N SER A 95 -0.89 -1.90 -6.16
CA SER A 95 0.31 -2.11 -6.95
C SER A 95 1.54 -2.17 -6.02
N PHE A 96 2.52 -3.01 -6.36
CA PHE A 96 3.74 -3.16 -5.58
C PHE A 96 4.92 -2.50 -6.29
N VAL A 97 5.64 -1.64 -5.58
CA VAL A 97 6.86 -1.00 -6.09
C VAL A 97 8.02 -1.33 -5.16
N TRP A 98 9.04 -2.00 -5.69
CA TRP A 98 10.27 -2.25 -4.95
C TRP A 98 11.28 -1.12 -5.24
N ALA A 99 11.55 -0.29 -4.24
CA ALA A 99 12.58 0.75 -4.27
C ALA A 99 13.88 0.23 -3.64
N VAL A 100 14.86 -0.09 -4.48
CA VAL A 100 16.16 -0.64 -4.06
C VAL A 100 17.18 0.49 -3.98
N ARG A 101 17.53 0.90 -2.77
CA ARG A 101 18.43 2.01 -2.45
C ARG A 101 19.88 1.57 -2.47
N ASP A 102 20.78 2.50 -2.79
CA ASP A 102 22.24 2.26 -2.83
C ASP A 102 22.59 1.04 -3.69
N PHE A 103 21.94 0.92 -4.85
CA PHE A 103 22.15 -0.18 -5.78
C PHE A 103 23.54 -0.10 -6.42
N THR A 104 24.27 -1.22 -6.42
CA THR A 104 25.68 -1.27 -6.84
C THR A 104 25.96 -2.23 -7.98
N LEU A 105 24.95 -3.00 -8.42
CA LEU A 105 25.11 -3.95 -9.52
C LEU A 105 24.85 -3.26 -10.86
N GLU A 106 25.50 -3.76 -11.91
CA GLU A 106 25.08 -3.47 -13.26
C GLU A 106 23.86 -4.33 -13.60
N LEU A 107 22.85 -3.72 -14.23
CA LEU A 107 21.64 -4.42 -14.67
C LEU A 107 21.93 -5.22 -15.95
N ILE A 108 22.71 -6.30 -15.81
CA ILE A 108 23.10 -7.21 -16.88
C ILE A 108 22.72 -8.63 -16.48
N LEU A 109 22.08 -9.36 -17.40
CA LEU A 109 21.80 -10.79 -17.23
C LEU A 109 22.49 -11.58 -18.34
N GLY A 110 23.55 -12.29 -17.98
CA GLY A 110 24.45 -12.90 -18.98
C GLY A 110 25.29 -11.81 -19.64
N ASN A 111 24.98 -11.48 -20.89
CA ASN A 111 25.66 -10.42 -21.66
C ASN A 111 24.69 -9.33 -22.16
N GLU A 112 23.40 -9.41 -21.81
CA GLU A 112 22.39 -8.45 -22.28
C GLU A 112 22.01 -7.49 -21.14
N PRO A 113 21.88 -6.18 -21.42
CA PRO A 113 21.34 -5.24 -20.46
C PRO A 113 19.86 -5.55 -20.20
N ILE A 114 19.46 -5.44 -18.95
CA ILE A 114 18.07 -5.64 -18.51
C ILE A 114 17.53 -4.39 -17.82
N THR A 115 16.21 -4.28 -17.79
CA THR A 115 15.51 -3.26 -16.99
C THR A 115 15.46 -3.64 -15.51
N SER A 116 15.20 -2.67 -14.64
CA SER A 116 14.97 -2.93 -13.21
C SER A 116 13.77 -3.85 -12.97
N ASP A 117 12.75 -3.78 -13.82
CA ASP A 117 11.57 -4.65 -13.75
C ASP A 117 11.92 -6.10 -14.10
N GLU A 118 12.71 -6.32 -15.15
CA GLU A 118 13.23 -7.65 -15.50
C GLU A 118 14.14 -8.21 -14.41
N TYR A 119 14.91 -7.35 -13.74
CA TYR A 119 15.71 -7.73 -12.57
C TYR A 119 14.82 -8.24 -11.43
N LEU A 120 13.74 -7.53 -11.10
CA LEU A 120 12.76 -7.97 -10.09
C LEU A 120 12.10 -9.30 -10.50
N GLU A 121 11.58 -9.41 -11.72
CA GLU A 121 10.93 -10.63 -12.19
C GLU A 121 11.90 -11.83 -12.22
N SER A 122 13.19 -11.59 -12.51
CA SER A 122 14.23 -12.61 -12.39
C SER A 122 14.44 -13.05 -10.94
N ALA A 123 14.48 -12.12 -9.98
CA ALA A 123 14.60 -12.43 -8.56
C ALA A 123 13.38 -13.21 -8.00
N LEU A 124 12.21 -13.03 -8.61
CA LEU A 124 10.95 -13.72 -8.26
C LEU A 124 10.72 -15.04 -9.00
N LYS A 125 11.67 -15.50 -9.83
CA LYS A 125 11.58 -16.82 -10.47
C LYS A 125 11.54 -17.94 -9.43
N LEU A 126 10.60 -18.85 -9.62
CA LEU A 126 10.46 -20.03 -8.76
C LEU A 126 11.44 -21.13 -9.20
N LYS A 127 11.96 -21.88 -8.24
CA LYS A 127 12.75 -23.08 -8.48
C LYS A 127 11.82 -24.29 -8.63
N SER A 128 12.19 -25.21 -9.51
CA SER A 128 11.51 -26.51 -9.62
C SER A 128 11.88 -27.44 -8.46
N GLY A 129 10.99 -28.39 -8.17
CA GLY A 129 11.15 -29.38 -7.11
C GLY A 129 10.25 -29.14 -5.90
N CYS A 130 10.17 -30.14 -5.01
CA CYS A 130 9.29 -30.15 -3.84
C CYS A 130 10.06 -30.35 -2.52
N SER A 131 11.36 -30.03 -2.50
CA SER A 131 12.15 -30.13 -1.27
C SER A 131 11.75 -29.04 -0.28
N PRO A 132 11.92 -29.24 1.05
CA PRO A 132 11.66 -28.19 2.04
C PRO A 132 12.43 -26.89 1.78
N GLN A 133 13.66 -26.99 1.30
CA GLN A 133 14.51 -25.84 0.93
C GLN A 133 13.98 -25.11 -0.31
N THR A 134 13.46 -25.86 -1.29
CA THR A 134 12.81 -25.29 -2.47
C THR A 134 11.54 -24.56 -2.07
N GLU A 135 10.76 -25.10 -1.13
CA GLU A 135 9.53 -24.49 -0.67
C GLU A 135 9.78 -23.20 0.13
N GLN A 136 10.76 -23.20 1.04
CA GLN A 136 11.19 -21.99 1.76
C GLN A 136 11.64 -20.88 0.80
N TYR A 137 12.35 -21.23 -0.27
CA TYR A 137 12.75 -20.29 -1.32
C TYR A 137 11.56 -19.78 -2.13
N ASN A 138 10.62 -20.67 -2.50
CA ASN A 138 9.53 -20.34 -3.40
C ASN A 138 8.38 -19.59 -2.71
N LEU A 139 8.14 -19.83 -1.43
CA LEU A 139 6.98 -19.28 -0.70
C LEU A 139 6.87 -17.74 -0.79
N PRO A 140 7.86 -16.94 -0.37
CA PRO A 140 7.76 -15.48 -0.43
C PRO A 140 7.61 -14.97 -1.87
N ARG A 141 8.28 -15.61 -2.84
CA ARG A 141 8.19 -15.26 -4.26
C ARG A 141 6.82 -15.54 -4.84
N ARG A 142 6.25 -16.69 -4.49
CA ARG A 142 4.91 -17.09 -4.92
C ARG A 142 3.86 -16.16 -4.32
N CYS A 143 3.98 -15.83 -3.03
CA CYS A 143 3.10 -14.88 -2.36
C CYS A 143 3.16 -13.48 -3.01
N LEU A 144 4.36 -12.94 -3.27
CA LEU A 144 4.51 -11.65 -3.98
C LEU A 144 3.82 -11.65 -5.35
N ARG A 145 4.04 -12.70 -6.15
CA ARG A 145 3.45 -12.83 -7.49
C ARG A 145 1.94 -13.03 -7.45
N HIS A 146 1.44 -13.65 -6.39
CA HIS A 146 0.03 -13.97 -6.19
C HIS A 146 -0.77 -12.76 -5.67
N PHE A 147 -0.22 -12.02 -4.70
CA PHE A 147 -0.93 -10.92 -4.06
C PHE A 147 -0.89 -9.64 -4.88
N PHE A 148 0.23 -9.34 -5.52
CA PHE A 148 0.43 -8.07 -6.19
C PHE A 148 0.47 -8.29 -7.70
N ALA A 149 -0.64 -8.05 -8.39
CA ALA A 149 -0.74 -8.28 -9.83
C ALA A 149 0.24 -7.39 -10.62
N VAL A 150 0.33 -6.11 -10.25
CA VAL A 150 1.26 -5.14 -10.82
C VAL A 150 2.46 -5.01 -9.89
N ARG A 151 3.65 -5.24 -10.45
CA ARG A 151 4.93 -5.11 -9.74
C ARG A 151 5.88 -4.24 -10.57
N LYS A 152 6.48 -3.25 -9.93
CA LYS A 152 7.45 -2.33 -10.53
C LYS A 152 8.71 -2.31 -9.68
N CYS A 153 9.86 -2.07 -10.29
CA CYS A 153 11.13 -1.96 -9.61
C CYS A 153 11.85 -0.68 -9.99
N PHE A 154 12.39 0.00 -8.99
CA PHE A 154 13.31 1.12 -9.16
C PHE A 154 14.57 0.83 -8.38
N VAL A 155 15.71 0.87 -9.05
CA VAL A 155 17.02 0.84 -8.42
C VAL A 155 17.54 2.27 -8.33
N PHE A 156 18.05 2.67 -7.18
CA PHE A 156 18.57 4.02 -6.94
C PHE A 156 20.06 3.92 -6.66
N PRO A 157 20.92 4.65 -7.40
CA PRO A 157 22.31 4.78 -7.02
C PRO A 157 22.41 5.54 -5.68
N ARG A 158 23.62 5.59 -5.13
CA ARG A 158 23.83 6.27 -3.86
C ARG A 158 23.58 7.78 -4.03
N PRO A 159 22.77 8.43 -3.17
CA PRO A 159 22.37 9.83 -3.38
C PRO A 159 23.51 10.84 -3.34
N ALA A 160 24.55 10.55 -2.54
CA ALA A 160 25.69 11.44 -2.36
C ALA A 160 26.91 10.64 -1.87
N SER A 161 28.06 11.32 -1.81
CA SER A 161 29.28 10.75 -1.23
C SER A 161 29.09 10.34 0.24
N THR A 162 29.88 9.38 0.73
CA THR A 162 29.82 8.91 2.13
C THR A 162 29.94 10.04 3.17
N GLN A 163 30.68 11.11 2.85
CA GLN A 163 30.82 12.27 3.73
C GLN A 163 29.53 13.10 3.77
N ASN A 164 28.95 13.37 2.60
CA ASN A 164 27.72 14.16 2.45
C ASN A 164 26.49 13.43 3.01
N MET A 165 26.43 12.10 2.89
CA MET A 165 25.35 11.28 3.46
C MET A 165 25.14 11.49 4.97
N ARG A 166 26.17 11.94 5.72
CA ARG A 166 26.04 12.26 7.16
C ARG A 166 25.21 13.52 7.44
N ARG A 167 25.02 14.36 6.44
CA ARG A 167 24.27 15.62 6.49
C ARG A 167 23.15 15.64 5.45
N MET A 168 22.61 14.47 5.10
CA MET A 168 21.64 14.28 4.01
C MET A 168 20.45 15.26 4.07
N GLU A 169 19.92 15.53 5.27
CA GLU A 169 18.79 16.46 5.48
C GLU A 169 19.12 17.93 5.18
N GLN A 170 20.40 18.28 5.05
CA GLN A 170 20.88 19.63 4.80
C GLN A 170 21.36 19.83 3.36
N LEU A 171 21.48 18.75 2.58
CA LEU A 171 21.96 18.81 1.21
C LEU A 171 20.92 19.48 0.32
N THR A 172 21.39 20.32 -0.60
CA THR A 172 20.54 20.82 -1.70
C THR A 172 20.53 19.81 -2.84
N GLU A 173 19.58 19.95 -3.77
CA GLU A 173 19.50 19.06 -4.94
C GLU A 173 20.80 19.11 -5.76
N GLU A 174 21.46 20.26 -5.88
CA GLU A 174 22.71 20.38 -6.63
C GLU A 174 23.90 19.63 -6.00
N GLU A 175 23.79 19.26 -4.72
CA GLU A 175 24.79 18.45 -4.01
C GLU A 175 24.54 16.94 -4.11
N LEU A 176 23.40 16.54 -4.69
CA LEU A 176 23.04 15.15 -4.93
C LEU A 176 23.60 14.68 -6.27
N ASP A 177 23.81 13.37 -6.35
CA ASP A 177 24.20 12.71 -7.58
C ASP A 177 23.10 12.88 -8.65
N SER A 178 23.49 13.28 -9.86
CA SER A 178 22.54 13.55 -10.95
C SER A 178 21.78 12.30 -11.40
N GLU A 179 22.43 11.14 -11.40
CA GLU A 179 21.77 9.87 -11.76
C GLU A 179 20.74 9.49 -10.69
N PHE A 180 21.05 9.76 -9.42
CA PHE A 180 20.08 9.61 -8.34
C PHE A 180 18.87 10.52 -8.51
N LEU A 181 19.07 11.80 -8.83
CA LEU A 181 18.00 12.77 -9.05
C LEU A 181 17.10 12.38 -10.23
N ASP A 182 17.71 12.01 -11.36
CA ASP A 182 16.97 11.57 -12.55
C ASP A 182 16.10 10.36 -12.25
N GLN A 183 16.62 9.41 -11.49
CA GLN A 183 15.89 8.22 -11.08
C GLN A 183 14.79 8.54 -10.05
N ALA A 184 15.07 9.43 -9.09
CA ALA A 184 14.07 9.91 -8.12
C ALA A 184 12.90 10.62 -8.80
N ASN A 185 13.20 11.46 -9.79
CA ASN A 185 12.19 12.12 -10.61
C ASN A 185 11.38 11.10 -11.40
N THR A 186 12.03 10.14 -12.06
CA THR A 186 11.37 9.06 -12.81
C THR A 186 10.44 8.23 -11.92
N PHE A 187 10.87 7.91 -10.70
CA PHE A 187 10.04 7.26 -9.70
C PHE A 187 8.82 8.10 -9.33
N CYS A 188 9.01 9.38 -8.99
CA CYS A 188 7.91 10.29 -8.65
C CYS A 188 6.91 10.42 -9.80
N HIS A 189 7.39 10.62 -11.04
CA HIS A 189 6.56 10.66 -12.25
C HIS A 189 5.73 9.37 -12.40
N TYR A 190 6.35 8.21 -12.23
CA TYR A 190 5.65 6.93 -12.28
C TYR A 190 4.56 6.84 -11.21
N ILE A 191 4.83 7.23 -9.96
CA ILE A 191 3.83 7.21 -8.89
C ILE A 191 2.67 8.14 -9.23
N PHE A 192 2.94 9.37 -9.68
CA PHE A 192 1.87 10.31 -10.02
C PHE A 192 1.03 9.86 -11.22
N ASP A 193 1.61 9.16 -12.17
CA ASP A 193 0.89 8.67 -13.35
C ASP A 193 0.09 7.38 -13.02
N SER A 194 0.79 6.37 -12.49
CA SER A 194 0.29 5.00 -12.36
C SER A 194 -0.48 4.70 -11.07
N ALA A 195 -0.36 5.53 -10.02
CA ALA A 195 -1.10 5.29 -8.79
C ALA A 195 -2.58 5.57 -8.99
N ASP A 196 -3.37 4.50 -9.08
CA ASP A 196 -4.82 4.60 -9.16
C ASP A 196 -5.41 5.13 -7.84
N PRO A 197 -6.55 5.84 -7.90
CA PRO A 197 -7.30 6.16 -6.70
C PRO A 197 -7.62 4.88 -5.93
N LYS A 198 -7.49 4.93 -4.60
CA LYS A 198 -7.87 3.77 -3.77
C LYS A 198 -9.34 3.47 -3.96
N THR A 199 -9.64 2.19 -4.23
CA THR A 199 -11.00 1.69 -4.36
C THR A 199 -11.30 0.59 -3.35
N VAL A 200 -12.59 0.40 -3.07
CA VAL A 200 -13.13 -0.80 -2.39
C VAL A 200 -13.90 -1.68 -3.36
N SER A 201 -14.30 -2.87 -2.89
CA SER A 201 -15.18 -3.80 -3.60
C SER A 201 -16.34 -3.08 -4.31
N GLY A 202 -16.50 -3.36 -5.61
CA GLY A 202 -17.46 -2.66 -6.47
C GLY A 202 -16.92 -1.40 -7.16
N GLY A 203 -15.61 -1.13 -7.07
CA GLY A 203 -14.93 -0.06 -7.81
C GLY A 203 -15.21 1.34 -7.28
N ARG A 204 -15.74 1.48 -6.06
CA ARG A 204 -16.00 2.78 -5.46
C ARG A 204 -14.70 3.42 -5.00
N ILE A 205 -14.44 4.63 -5.49
CA ILE A 205 -13.31 5.46 -5.08
C ILE A 205 -13.52 5.94 -3.64
N ILE A 206 -12.46 5.84 -2.84
CA ILE A 206 -12.48 6.18 -1.42
C ILE A 206 -12.19 7.67 -1.24
N THR A 207 -12.99 8.34 -0.42
CA THR A 207 -12.76 9.72 0.04
C THR A 207 -11.90 9.75 1.30
N GLY A 208 -11.36 10.91 1.68
CA GLY A 208 -10.57 11.05 2.91
C GLY A 208 -11.30 10.56 4.17
N THR A 209 -12.59 10.91 4.33
CA THR A 209 -13.42 10.42 5.44
C THR A 209 -13.57 8.91 5.43
N ALA A 210 -13.80 8.32 4.25
CA ALA A 210 -13.93 6.88 4.12
C ALA A 210 -12.61 6.14 4.42
N LEU A 211 -11.46 6.71 4.01
CA LEU A 211 -10.14 6.16 4.33
C LEU A 211 -9.86 6.18 5.84
N GLY A 212 -10.22 7.28 6.53
CA GLY A 212 -10.13 7.38 7.98
C GLY A 212 -10.96 6.33 8.70
N ASN A 213 -12.24 6.18 8.31
CA ASN A 213 -13.12 5.16 8.86
C ASN A 213 -12.59 3.73 8.62
N LEU A 214 -11.98 3.46 7.46
CA LEU A 214 -11.37 2.16 7.19
C LEU A 214 -10.17 1.89 8.09
N ALA A 215 -9.31 2.90 8.30
CA ALA A 215 -8.19 2.78 9.23
C ALA A 215 -8.69 2.45 10.64
N GLU A 216 -9.73 3.12 11.13
CA GLU A 216 -10.35 2.81 12.43
C GLU A 216 -10.89 1.39 12.49
N VAL A 217 -11.64 0.95 11.47
CA VAL A 217 -12.21 -0.41 11.42
C VAL A 217 -11.11 -1.48 11.44
N TYR A 218 -10.03 -1.30 10.68
CA TYR A 218 -8.92 -2.26 10.65
C TYR A 218 -8.14 -2.27 11.96
N VAL A 219 -7.82 -1.10 12.52
CA VAL A 219 -7.13 -1.00 13.81
C VAL A 219 -7.97 -1.60 14.93
N GLU A 220 -9.30 -1.39 14.93
CA GLU A 220 -10.19 -1.98 15.92
C GLU A 220 -10.25 -3.51 15.84
N ALA A 221 -10.25 -4.05 14.62
CA ALA A 221 -10.20 -5.49 14.41
C ALA A 221 -8.92 -6.07 15.02
N ILE A 222 -7.75 -5.48 14.72
CA ILE A 222 -6.45 -5.90 15.25
C ILE A 222 -6.43 -5.81 16.77
N ARG A 223 -6.86 -4.66 17.33
CA ARG A 223 -6.93 -4.43 18.78
C ARG A 223 -7.81 -5.45 19.49
N SER A 224 -8.89 -5.89 18.84
CA SER A 224 -9.82 -6.90 19.35
C SER A 224 -9.34 -8.35 19.16
N GLY A 225 -8.13 -8.56 18.63
CA GLY A 225 -7.61 -9.89 18.30
C GLY A 225 -8.30 -10.55 17.10
N LYS A 226 -9.04 -9.79 16.29
CA LYS A 226 -9.68 -10.25 15.06
C LYS A 226 -8.79 -9.97 13.86
N VAL A 227 -8.88 -10.83 12.86
CA VAL A 227 -8.19 -10.61 11.57
C VAL A 227 -8.94 -9.53 10.77
N PRO A 228 -8.25 -8.47 10.29
CA PRO A 228 -8.81 -7.52 9.34
C PRO A 228 -9.47 -8.22 8.15
N CYS A 229 -10.71 -7.84 7.85
CA CYS A 229 -11.48 -8.40 6.75
C CYS A 229 -11.99 -7.28 5.83
N LEU A 230 -11.66 -7.35 4.54
CA LEU A 230 -12.01 -6.31 3.57
C LEU A 230 -13.52 -6.20 3.39
N GLU A 231 -14.23 -7.31 3.20
CA GLU A 231 -15.69 -7.29 3.05
C GLU A 231 -16.38 -6.72 4.29
N ASN A 232 -15.98 -7.15 5.49
CA ASN A 232 -16.51 -6.61 6.73
C ASN A 232 -16.23 -5.11 6.87
N ALA A 233 -15.05 -4.65 6.43
CA ALA A 233 -14.70 -3.25 6.45
C ALA A 233 -15.57 -2.42 5.50
N VAL A 234 -15.87 -2.92 4.30
CA VAL A 234 -16.80 -2.28 3.37
C VAL A 234 -18.21 -2.21 3.96
N VAL A 235 -18.71 -3.29 4.58
CA VAL A 235 -20.03 -3.31 5.23
C VAL A 235 -20.09 -2.32 6.40
N SER A 236 -19.03 -2.25 7.20
CA SER A 236 -18.93 -1.34 8.36
C SER A 236 -18.88 0.11 7.89
N LEU A 237 -18.08 0.38 6.85
CA LEU A 237 -18.01 1.69 6.20
C LEU A 237 -19.37 2.12 5.65
N ALA A 238 -20.08 1.22 4.97
CA ALA A 238 -21.42 1.50 4.43
C ALA A 238 -22.41 1.87 5.54
N LYS A 239 -22.37 1.17 6.68
CA LYS A 239 -23.22 1.50 7.84
C LYS A 239 -22.91 2.90 8.38
N ILE A 240 -21.63 3.22 8.58
CA ILE A 240 -21.21 4.54 9.09
C ILE A 240 -21.67 5.66 8.13
N GLN A 241 -21.42 5.50 6.83
CA GLN A 241 -21.79 6.48 5.81
C GLN A 241 -23.31 6.65 5.68
N ASN A 242 -24.07 5.55 5.75
CA ASN A 242 -25.53 5.60 5.67
C ASN A 242 -26.15 6.33 6.87
N VAL A 243 -25.61 6.15 8.07
CA VAL A 243 -26.08 6.88 9.27
C VAL A 243 -25.81 8.38 9.10
N SER A 244 -24.59 8.76 8.70
CA SER A 244 -24.24 10.17 8.43
C SER A 244 -25.19 10.79 7.39
N ALA A 245 -25.46 10.07 6.29
CA ALA A 245 -26.33 10.56 5.23
C ALA A 245 -27.78 10.80 5.70
N VAL A 246 -28.30 9.93 6.59
CA VAL A 246 -29.64 10.11 7.17
C VAL A 246 -29.68 11.32 8.10
N GLU A 247 -28.64 11.51 8.92
CA GLU A 247 -28.53 12.67 9.82
C GLU A 247 -28.42 13.99 9.03
N GLU A 248 -27.59 14.03 7.99
CA GLU A 248 -27.45 15.18 7.09
C GLU A 248 -28.77 15.50 6.36
N ALA A 249 -29.46 14.48 5.85
CA ALA A 249 -30.75 14.67 5.18
C ALA A 249 -31.83 15.20 6.13
N LEU A 250 -31.87 14.69 7.37
CA LEU A 250 -32.79 15.17 8.40
C LEU A 250 -32.48 16.61 8.79
N GLN A 251 -31.20 16.94 8.97
CA GLN A 251 -30.78 18.30 9.30
C GLN A 251 -31.15 19.28 8.18
N LEU A 252 -30.88 18.93 6.92
CA LEU A 252 -31.27 19.73 5.76
C LEU A 252 -32.79 19.94 5.73
N TYR A 253 -33.58 18.87 5.90
CA TYR A 253 -35.03 18.98 5.96
C TYR A 253 -35.50 19.93 7.06
N MET A 254 -34.95 19.81 8.28
CA MET A 254 -35.30 20.69 9.39
C MET A 254 -34.93 22.14 9.08
N THR A 255 -33.72 22.40 8.60
CA THR A 255 -33.25 23.76 8.25
C THR A 255 -34.15 24.40 7.20
N GLU A 256 -34.44 23.70 6.12
CA GLU A 256 -35.28 24.21 5.03
C GLU A 256 -36.73 24.42 5.48
N MET A 257 -37.30 23.47 6.21
CA MET A 257 -38.68 23.59 6.70
C MET A 257 -38.82 24.75 7.69
N PHE A 258 -37.93 24.89 8.68
CA PHE A 258 -38.00 26.00 9.64
C PHE A 258 -37.63 27.36 9.02
N GLY A 259 -36.85 27.38 7.94
CA GLY A 259 -36.55 28.59 7.18
C GLY A 259 -37.71 29.04 6.28
N MET A 260 -38.49 28.11 5.72
CA MET A 260 -39.54 28.41 4.75
C MET A 260 -40.96 28.49 5.34
N THR A 261 -41.22 27.92 6.52
CA THR A 261 -42.60 27.86 7.05
C THR A 261 -42.92 29.00 8.02
N GLN A 262 -43.86 29.87 7.62
CA GLN A 262 -44.66 30.65 8.58
C GLN A 262 -45.96 29.90 8.85
N LEU A 263 -46.09 29.39 10.07
CA LEU A 263 -47.28 28.70 10.54
C LEU A 263 -48.18 29.64 11.37
N PRO A 264 -49.52 29.57 11.23
CA PRO A 264 -50.25 28.72 10.29
C PRO A 264 -50.12 29.25 8.85
N MET A 265 -50.05 28.32 7.89
CA MET A 265 -49.92 28.64 6.46
C MET A 265 -51.09 29.50 5.93
N HIS A 266 -52.22 29.52 6.65
CA HIS A 266 -53.36 30.41 6.46
C HIS A 266 -53.86 30.89 7.82
N PRO A 267 -53.49 32.09 8.28
CA PRO A 267 -54.10 32.70 9.46
C PRO A 267 -55.55 33.10 9.13
N GLU A 268 -56.50 32.69 9.98
CA GLU A 268 -57.91 33.13 9.95
C GLU A 268 -58.07 34.60 10.35
#